data_AF-A0A2K3JLG4-F1
#
_entry.id   AF-A0A2K3JLG4-F1
#
_cell.length_a   1.000
_cell.length_b   1.000
_cell.length_c   1.000
_cell.angle_alpha   90.00
_cell.angle_beta   90.00
_cell.angle_gamma   90.00
#
_symmetry.space_group_name_H-M   'P 1'
#
loop_
_entity.id
_entity.type
_entity.pdbx_description
1 polymer ?
#
loop_
_entity_poly.entity_id
_entity_poly.type
_entity_poly.pdbx_seq_one_letter_code
_entity_poly.pdbx_strand_id
1 'polypeptide(L)' 'RFDGKDFLNKWKGKKIMFVGDSLSLNMWESLSCLIHASVPNAKTSFLRREAQSTVIFQ' A
#
# COMPACT_ATOMS: atom_id res chain seq x y z
N ARG A 1 7.97 -7.59 14.38
CA ARG A 1 6.73 -6.78 14.54
C ARG A 1 6.74 -5.74 13.42
N PHE A 2 5.62 -5.57 12.71
CA PHE A 2 5.53 -4.60 11.62
C PHE A 2 5.51 -3.17 12.18
N ASP A 3 6.34 -2.28 11.64
CA ASP A 3 6.34 -0.86 11.98
C ASP A 3 5.91 -0.08 10.74
N GLY A 4 4.64 0.32 10.72
CA GLY A 4 4.08 1.09 9.62
C GLY A 4 4.74 2.46 9.44
N LYS A 5 5.31 3.04 10.50
CA LYS A 5 5.95 4.37 10.45
C LYS A 5 7.31 4.29 9.78
N ASP A 6 8.12 3.28 10.12
CA ASP A 6 9.39 3.00 9.43
C ASP A 6 9.16 2.61 7.96
N PHE A 7 8.13 1.79 7.70
CA PHE A 7 7.74 1.45 6.34
C PHE A 7 7.38 2.70 5.52
N LEU A 8 6.47 3.54 6.03
CA LEU A 8 6.07 4.78 5.36
C LEU A 8 7.26 5.72 5.14
N ASN A 9 8.17 5.84 6.10
CA ASN A 9 9.38 6.66 5.95
C ASN A 9 10.30 6.14 4.84
N LYS A 10 10.51 4.82 4.75
CA LYS A 10 11.32 4.19 3.69
C LYS A 10 10.70 4.31 2.30
N TRP A 11 9.37 4.30 2.23
CA TRP A 11 8.60 4.34 0.99
C TRP A 11 8.00 5.71 0.68
N LYS A 12 8.34 6.74 1.46
CA LYS A 12 7.87 8.11 1.28
C LYS A 12 8.27 8.63 -0.10
N GLY A 13 7.28 9.09 -0.86
CA GLY A 13 7.49 9.59 -2.22
C GLY A 13 7.74 8.50 -3.28
N LYS A 14 7.72 7.22 -2.90
CA LYS A 14 7.78 6.08 -3.83
C LYS A 14 6.37 5.55 -4.12
N LYS A 15 6.20 4.94 -5.28
CA LYS A 15 4.95 4.29 -5.69
C LYS A 15 5.16 2.78 -5.67
N ILE A 16 4.26 2.05 -5.02
CA ILE A 16 4.23 0.58 -5.04
C ILE A 16 3.11 0.16 -5.98
N MET A 17 3.45 -0.55 -7.04
CA MET A 17 2.50 -1.06 -8.03
C MET A 17 2.43 -2.59 -7.92
N PHE A 18 1.23 -3.09 -7.67
CA PHE A 18 0.90 -4.51 -7.70
C PHE A 18 0.29 -4.81 -9.07
N VAL A 19 0.99 -5.63 -9.86
CA VAL A 19 0.57 -6.07 -11.19
C VAL A 19 0.37 -7.57 -11.14
N GLY A 20 -0.78 -8.05 -11.61
CA GLY A 20 -1.09 -9.48 -11.62
C GLY A 20 -2.57 -9.77 -11.57
N ASP A 21 -2.89 -10.99 -11.18
CA ASP A 21 -4.26 -11.49 -11.03
C ASP A 21 -4.85 -11.15 -9.66
N SER A 22 -5.88 -11.88 -9.26
CA SER A 22 -6.56 -11.75 -7.96
C SER A 22 -5.61 -11.89 -6.75
N LEU A 23 -4.48 -12.59 -6.86
CA LEU A 23 -3.54 -12.72 -5.74
C LEU A 23 -2.80 -11.41 -5.47
N SER A 24 -2.40 -10.71 -6.54
CA SER A 24 -1.77 -9.38 -6.43
C SER A 24 -2.71 -8.36 -5.80
N LEU A 25 -4.03 -8.49 -6.03
CA LEU A 25 -5.06 -7.68 -5.39
C LEU A 25 -5.13 -7.95 -3.88
N ASN A 26 -5.16 -9.23 -3.48
CA ASN A 26 -5.21 -9.62 -2.07
C ASN A 26 -3.99 -9.12 -1.29
N MET A 27 -2.80 -9.14 -1.90
CA MET A 27 -1.58 -8.61 -1.28
C MET A 27 -1.67 -7.08 -1.08
N TRP A 28 -2.18 -6.37 -2.07
CA TRP A 28 -2.40 -4.93 -2.01
C TRP A 28 -3.40 -4.53 -0.90
N GLU A 29 -4.52 -5.25 -0.79
CA GLU A 29 -5.52 -5.02 0.26
C GLU A 29 -4.93 -5.31 1.65
N SER A 30 -4.26 -6.45 1.81
CA SER A 30 -3.63 -6.85 3.07
C SER A 30 -2.61 -5.83 3.55
N LEU A 31 -1.75 -5.33 2.65
CA LEU A 31 -0.74 -4.31 2.99
C LEU A 31 -1.39 -2.99 3.37
N SER A 32 -2.43 -2.56 2.65
CA SER A 32 -3.19 -1.35 2.98
C SER A 32 -3.79 -1.43 4.37
N CYS A 33 -4.40 -2.57 4.73
CA CYS A 33 -4.94 -2.79 6.07
C CYS A 33 -3.86 -2.77 7.16
N LEU A 34 -2.70 -3.40 6.93
CA LEU A 34 -1.57 -3.38 7.86
C LEU A 34 -1.06 -1.96 8.14
N ILE A 35 -0.96 -1.14 7.10
CA ILE A 35 -0.50 0.25 7.21
C ILE A 35 -1.56 1.10 7.92
N HIS A 36 -2.84 0.92 7.59
CA HIS A 36 -3.93 1.63 8.26
C HIS A 36 -4.03 1.26 9.75
N ALA A 37 -3.87 -0.01 10.10
CA ALA A 37 -3.88 -0.47 11.49
C ALA A 37 -2.68 0.08 12.29
N SER A 38 -1.53 0.26 11.63
CA SER A 38 -0.30 0.76 12.27
C SER A 38 -0.23 2.28 12.34
N VAL A 39 -0.74 2.96 11.30
CA VAL A 39 -0.72 4.41 11.14
C VAL A 39 -2.07 4.85 10.52
N PRO A 40 -3.12 5.03 11.33
CA PRO A 40 -4.48 5.28 10.83
C PRO A 40 -4.62 6.59 10.03
N ASN A 41 -3.73 7.56 10.26
CA ASN A 41 -3.73 8.86 9.58
C ASN A 41 -2.74 8.94 8.40
N ALA A 42 -2.24 7.80 7.89
CA ALA A 42 -1.35 7.79 6.75
C ALA A 42 -2.08 8.29 5.48
N LYS A 43 -1.47 9.25 4.77
CA LYS A 43 -2.01 9.70 3.48
C LYS A 43 -1.61 8.71 2.40
N THR A 44 -2.55 7.85 2.01
CA THR A 44 -2.37 6.87 0.94
C THR A 44 -3.31 7.15 -0.23
N SER A 45 -2.77 7.25 -1.44
CA SER A 45 -3.57 7.36 -2.66
C SER A 45 -3.65 6.00 -3.34
N PHE A 46 -4.87 5.56 -3.63
CA PHE A 46 -5.16 4.29 -4.29
C PHE A 46 -5.57 4.52 -5.74
N LEU A 47 -4.87 3.89 -6.67
CA LEU A 47 -5.26 3.87 -8.09
C LEU A 47 -5.53 2.42 -8.48
N ARG A 48 -6.78 2.11 -8.81
CA ARG A 48 -7.19 0.80 -9.32
C ARG A 48 -7.51 0.92 -10.82
N ARG A 49 -6.73 0.22 -11.65
CA ARG A 49 -7.04 -0.07 -13.06
C ARG A 49 -7.18 -1.58 -13.21
N GLU A 50 -7.96 -2.05 -14.18
CA GLU A 50 -8.45 -3.44 -14.28
C GLU A 50 -7.37 -4.55 -14.15
N ALA A 51 -6.09 -4.26 -14.44
CA ALA A 51 -4.96 -5.18 -14.24
C ALA A 51 -3.82 -4.63 -13.34
N GLN A 52 -4.02 -3.47 -12.71
CA GLN A 52 -2.97 -2.75 -11.95
C GLN A 52 -3.55 -2.07 -10.71
N SER A 53 -3.07 -2.46 -9.54
CA SER A 53 -3.39 -1.82 -8.26
C SER A 53 -2.17 -1.07 -7.74
N THR A 54 -2.23 0.26 -7.69
CA THR A 54 -1.10 1.10 -7.23
C THR A 54 -1.44 1.79 -5.91
N VAL A 55 -0.51 1.74 -4.95
CA VAL A 55 -0.53 2.59 -3.75
C VAL A 55 0.59 3.60 -3.83
N ILE A 56 0.27 4.84 -3.49
CA ILE A 56 1.24 5.90 -3.28
C ILE A 56 1.19 6.28 -1.80
N PHE A 57 2.33 6.20 -1.14
CA PHE A 57 2.50 6.61 0.26
C PHE A 57 3.09 8.02 0.30
N GLN A 58 2.35 8.98 0.87
CA GLN A 58 2.79 10.38 1.03
C GLN A 58 3.41 10.65 2.40
#